data_AF-A0A8I6X3D9-F1
#
_entry.id   AF-A0A8I6X3D9-F1
#
_cell.length_a   1.000
_cell.length_b   1.000
_cell.length_c   1.000
_cell.angle_alpha   90.00
_cell.angle_beta   90.00
_cell.angle_gamma   90.00
#
_symmetry.space_group_name_H-M   'P 1'
#
loop_
_entity.id
_entity.type
_entity.pdbx_description
1 polymer ?
#
loop_
_entity_poly.entity_id
_entity_poly.type
_entity_poly.pdbx_seq_one_letter_code
_entity_poly.pdbx_strand_id
1 'polypeptide(L)'
;MQFWSVDGADEILGKRVRVDRLDSRTLERGHTKTFACWVWTKDFANIPTKHTLGVLPRGAGRIEEMEGFSPPDRRVAPPPATADYEMLIHVDRVED
;
A
#
# COMPACT_ATOMS: atom_id res chain seq x y z
N MET A 1 -5.00 -9.29 -0.24
CA MET A 1 -4.61 -7.91 0.12
C MET A 1 -3.14 -7.99 0.52
N GLN A 2 -2.20 -7.49 -0.31
CA GLN A 2 -0.75 -7.74 -0.15
C GLN A 2 -0.07 -6.88 0.94
N PHE A 3 -0.83 -6.02 1.62
CA PHE A 3 -0.30 -5.09 2.65
C PHE A 3 0.20 -5.77 3.93
N TRP A 4 -0.15 -7.04 4.17
CA TRP A 4 0.30 -7.84 5.32
C TRP A 4 1.62 -8.57 5.02
N SER A 5 2.49 -7.88 4.29
CA SER A 5 3.86 -8.30 4.00
C SER A 5 4.80 -7.14 4.30
N VAL A 6 6.09 -7.44 4.52
CA VAL A 6 7.11 -6.41 4.74
C VAL A 6 7.18 -5.49 3.51
N ASP A 7 7.17 -6.06 2.31
CA ASP A 7 7.18 -5.28 1.06
C ASP A 7 5.96 -4.36 0.94
N GLY A 8 4.78 -4.86 1.30
CA GLY A 8 3.55 -4.07 1.29
C GLY A 8 3.55 -2.95 2.35
N ALA A 9 4.14 -3.18 3.51
CA ALA A 9 4.32 -2.14 4.53
C ALA A 9 5.37 -1.09 4.09
N ASP A 10 6.45 -1.51 3.42
CA ASP A 10 7.47 -0.60 2.88
C ASP A 10 6.93 0.26 1.73
N GLU A 11 6.04 -0.26 0.89
CA GLU A 11 5.36 0.53 -0.14
C GLU A 11 4.58 1.72 0.44
N ILE A 12 4.02 1.55 1.64
CA ILE A 12 3.21 2.55 2.34
C ILE A 12 4.07 3.52 3.16
N LEU A 13 5.00 2.97 3.95
CA LEU A 13 5.74 3.70 5.00
C LEU A 13 7.19 4.02 4.61
N GLY A 14 7.76 3.27 3.66
CA GLY A 14 9.19 3.27 3.27
C GLY A 14 9.75 4.62 2.82
N LYS A 15 8.87 5.54 2.41
CA LYS A 15 9.25 6.92 2.04
C LYS A 15 9.66 7.77 3.24
N ARG A 16 9.22 7.43 4.45
CA ARG A 16 9.44 8.22 5.68
C ARG A 16 10.22 7.46 6.75
N VAL A 17 10.05 6.15 6.81
CA VAL A 17 10.68 5.27 7.80
C VAL A 17 11.20 4.01 7.11
N ARG A 18 12.08 3.25 7.76
CA ARG A 18 12.50 1.93 7.26
C ARG A 18 11.70 0.84 7.97
N VAL A 19 10.97 0.04 7.21
CA VAL A 19 10.25 -1.11 7.79
C VAL A 19 11.25 -2.21 8.13
N ASP A 20 11.23 -2.69 9.37
CA ASP A 20 12.11 -3.75 9.87
C ASP A 20 11.43 -5.11 9.74
N ARG A 21 10.30 -5.29 10.43
CA ARG A 21 9.55 -6.55 10.45
C ARG A 21 8.09 -6.31 10.81
N LEU A 22 7.23 -7.24 10.39
CA LEU A 22 5.86 -7.30 10.87
C LEU A 22 5.79 -7.98 12.24
N ASP A 23 4.89 -7.53 13.09
CA ASP A 23 4.55 -8.23 14.34
C ASP A 23 3.93 -9.60 13.99
N SER A 24 4.31 -10.67 14.71
CA SER A 24 3.80 -12.02 14.42
C SER A 24 2.27 -12.11 14.51
N ARG A 25 1.64 -11.32 15.39
CA ARG A 25 0.18 -11.25 15.55
C ARG A 25 -0.51 -10.69 14.31
N THR A 26 0.20 -9.94 13.46
CA THR A 26 -0.31 -9.47 12.17
C THR A 26 -0.58 -10.64 11.22
N LEU A 27 0.34 -11.61 11.18
CA LEU A 27 0.28 -12.74 10.25
C LEU A 27 -0.78 -13.77 10.66
N GLU A 28 -0.97 -13.96 11.98
CA GLU A 28 -2.03 -14.81 12.53
C GLU A 28 -3.43 -14.25 12.24
N ARG A 29 -3.54 -12.93 12.04
CA ARG A 29 -4.79 -12.20 11.90
C ARG A 29 -5.14 -11.89 10.45
N GLY A 30 -4.85 -12.77 9.49
CA GLY A 30 -4.97 -12.58 8.02
C GLY A 30 -6.28 -12.01 7.42
N HIS A 31 -7.25 -11.59 8.25
CA HIS A 31 -8.49 -10.92 7.91
C HIS A 31 -8.70 -9.55 8.59
N THR A 32 -7.82 -9.09 9.48
CA THR A 32 -8.01 -7.80 10.16
C THR A 32 -7.60 -6.65 9.27
N LYS A 33 -8.33 -5.53 9.31
CA LYS A 33 -7.97 -4.26 8.63
C LYS A 33 -6.76 -3.55 9.26
N THR A 34 -6.15 -4.17 10.26
CA THR A 34 -5.04 -3.63 11.05
C THR A 34 -3.85 -4.57 10.92
N PHE A 35 -2.66 -4.00 10.90
CA PHE A 35 -1.39 -4.70 11.09
C PHE A 35 -0.52 -3.89 12.05
N ALA A 36 0.45 -4.57 12.67
CA ALA A 36 1.50 -3.96 13.45
C ALA A 36 2.87 -4.30 12.83
N CYS A 37 3.78 -3.34 12.85
CA CYS A 37 5.13 -3.47 12.33
C CYS A 37 6.12 -2.66 13.16
N TRP A 38 7.39 -3.06 13.10
CA TRP A 38 8.51 -2.31 13.63
C TRP A 38 9.12 -1.47 12.51
N VAL A 39 9.46 -0.22 12.83
CA VAL A 39 10.09 0.70 11.90
C VAL A 39 11.27 1.40 12.55
N TRP A 40 12.32 1.63 11.78
CA TRP A 40 13.42 2.50 12.16
C TRP A 40 13.14 3.92 11.64
N THR A 41 13.28 4.90 12.52
CA THR A 41 13.19 6.31 12.18
C THR A 41 14.31 7.10 12.84
N LYS A 42 14.75 8.16 12.18
CA LYS A 42 15.68 9.14 12.78
C LYS A 42 14.98 10.09 13.77
N ASP A 43 13.66 10.25 13.62
CA ASP A 43 12.83 11.13 14.44
C ASP A 43 11.37 10.62 14.44
N PHE A 44 10.73 10.57 15.61
CA PHE A 44 9.32 10.20 15.75
C PHE A 44 8.37 11.08 14.94
N ALA A 45 8.72 12.35 14.74
CA ALA A 45 7.93 13.28 13.92
C ALA A 45 7.82 12.84 12.45
N ASN A 46 8.71 11.97 11.97
CA ASN A 46 8.65 11.43 10.60
C ASN A 46 7.58 10.35 10.43
N ILE A 47 7.11 9.74 11.53
CA ILE A 47 6.06 8.72 11.46
C ILE A 47 4.73 9.43 11.14
N PRO A 48 4.12 9.17 9.97
CA PRO A 48 2.82 9.76 9.67
C PRO A 48 1.77 9.24 10.65
N THR A 49 0.83 10.09 11.06
CA THR A 49 -0.34 9.68 11.85
C THR A 49 -1.47 9.13 10.98
N LYS A 50 -1.46 9.48 9.69
CA LYS A 50 -2.42 9.01 8.70
C LYS A 50 -1.81 8.95 7.30
N HIS A 51 -2.35 8.07 6.46
CA HIS A 51 -1.94 7.90 5.07
C HIS A 51 -3.13 7.54 4.17
N THR A 52 -3.21 8.11 2.98
CA THR A 52 -4.26 7.79 2.00
C THR A 52 -3.73 6.79 0.99
N LEU A 53 -4.45 5.68 0.82
CA LEU A 53 -4.12 4.60 -0.10
C LEU A 53 -5.14 4.57 -1.24
N GLY A 54 -4.66 4.73 -2.47
CA GLY A 54 -5.46 4.47 -3.66
C GLY A 54 -5.31 3.01 -4.07
N VAL A 55 -6.40 2.24 -4.05
CA VAL A 55 -6.41 0.84 -4.48
C VAL A 55 -7.08 0.73 -5.83
N LEU A 56 -6.34 0.17 -6.78
CA LEU A 56 -6.83 -0.14 -8.11
C LEU A 56 -7.17 -1.64 -8.23
N PRO A 57 -8.27 -2.00 -8.90
CA PRO A 57 -8.52 -3.40 -9.25
C PRO A 57 -7.35 -4.01 -10.02
N ARG A 58 -7.09 -5.30 -9.82
CA ARG A 58 -6.04 -6.00 -10.59
C ARG A 58 -6.36 -5.90 -12.08
N GLY A 59 -5.40 -5.40 -12.86
CA GLY A 59 -5.57 -5.21 -14.30
C GLY A 59 -6.25 -3.90 -14.70
N ALA A 60 -6.54 -3.00 -13.75
CA ALA A 60 -6.97 -1.64 -14.04
C ALA A 60 -5.98 -0.95 -14.98
N GLY A 61 -6.48 -0.39 -16.08
CA GLY A 61 -5.68 0.27 -17.11
C GLY A 61 -4.93 -0.66 -18.07
N ARG A 62 -5.05 -1.99 -17.94
CA ARG A 62 -4.52 -2.91 -18.95
C ARG A 62 -5.42 -2.89 -20.19
N ILE A 63 -4.81 -2.64 -21.34
CA ILE A 63 -5.40 -2.92 -22.64
C ILE A 63 -5.05 -4.38 -22.94
N GLU A 64 -6.03 -5.26 -23.11
CA GLU A 64 -5.75 -6.58 -23.67
C GLU A 64 -5.29 -6.38 -25.12
N GLU A 65 -4.06 -6.78 -25.43
CA GLU A 65 -3.57 -6.79 -26.81
C GLU A 65 -4.44 -7.77 -27.62
N MET A 66 -5.30 -7.23 -28.49
CA MET A 66 -5.95 -8.03 -29.50
C MET A 66 -4.98 -8.23 -30.66
N GLU A 67 -4.53 -9.47 -30.87
CA GLU A 67 -3.71 -9.85 -32.03
C GLU A 67 -4.41 -9.41 -33.33
N GLY A 68 -3.72 -8.61 -34.15
CA GLY A 68 -4.23 -8.14 -35.44
C GLY A 68 -5.19 -6.94 -35.40
N PHE A 69 -5.45 -6.34 -34.24
CA PHE A 69 -6.35 -5.19 -34.13
C PHE A 69 -5.58 -3.88 -33.83
N SER A 70 -5.57 -2.94 -34.78
CA SER A 70 -5.15 -1.55 -34.54
C SER A 70 -6.41 -0.70 -34.39
N PRO A 71 -6.76 -0.21 -33.19
CA PRO A 71 -7.93 0.64 -33.01
C PRO A 71 -7.76 1.92 -33.84
N PRO A 72 -8.79 2.34 -34.62
CA PRO A 72 -8.70 3.53 -35.46
C PRO A 72 -8.67 4.85 -34.68
N ASP A 73 -8.94 4.82 -33.37
CA ASP A 73 -9.01 6.00 -32.51
C ASP A 73 -8.19 5.73 -31.23
N ARG A 74 -7.02 6.38 -31.11
CA ARG A 74 -6.10 6.24 -29.98
C ARG A 74 -6.56 7.07 -28.78
N ARG A 75 -7.85 7.00 -28.44
CA ARG A 75 -8.39 7.69 -27.25
C ARG A 75 -7.73 7.07 -26.03
N VAL A 76 -6.98 7.90 -25.30
CA VAL A 76 -6.41 7.53 -24.02
C VAL A 76 -7.56 7.07 -23.13
N ALA A 77 -7.52 5.83 -22.65
CA ALA A 77 -8.51 5.33 -21.71
C ALA A 77 -8.53 6.27 -20.49
N PRO A 78 -9.71 6.64 -19.97
CA PRO A 78 -9.79 7.43 -18.76
C PRO A 78 -9.05 6.70 -17.62
N PRO A 79 -8.44 7.43 -16.68
CA PRO A 79 -7.81 6.82 -15.53
C PRO A 79 -8.78 5.85 -14.85
N PRO A 80 -8.32 4.65 -14.47
CA PRO A 80 -9.19 3.70 -13.79
C PRO A 80 -9.72 4.32 -12.49
N ALA A 81 -10.97 4.00 -12.17
CA ALA A 81 -11.56 4.43 -10.91
C ALA A 81 -10.77 3.84 -9.74
N THR A 82 -10.26 4.71 -8.87
CA THR A 82 -9.52 4.34 -7.67
C THR A 82 -10.48 4.31 -6.48
N ALA A 83 -10.38 3.27 -5.66
CA ALA A 83 -10.99 3.28 -4.33
C ALA A 83 -9.98 3.82 -3.33
N ASP A 84 -10.32 4.95 -2.69
CA ASP A 84 -9.46 5.58 -1.70
C ASP A 84 -9.78 5.07 -0.29
N TYR A 85 -8.74 4.76 0.46
CA TYR A 85 -8.81 4.33 1.85
C TYR A 85 -7.93 5.22 2.72
N GLU A 86 -8.39 5.58 3.91
CA GLU A 86 -7.56 6.25 4.91
C GLU A 86 -7.03 5.21 5.90
N MET A 87 -5.71 5.14 6.01
CA MET A 87 -5.00 4.37 7.02
C MET A 87 -4.65 5.29 8.18
N LEU A 88 -4.97 4.84 9.39
CA LEU A 88 -4.56 5.50 10.64
C LEU A 88 -3.39 4.74 11.23
N ILE A 89 -2.39 5.49 11.70
CA ILE A 89 -1.15 4.95 12.22
C ILE A 89 -1.00 5.42 13.66
N HIS A 90 -0.83 4.47 14.56
CA HIS A 90 -0.62 4.70 15.98
C HIS A 90 0.71 4.09 16.39
N VAL A 91 1.51 4.86 17.13
CA VAL A 91 2.74 4.38 17.75
C VAL A 91 2.39 3.77 19.10
N ASP A 92 2.39 2.44 19.16
CA ASP A 92 2.05 1.67 20.37
C ASP A 92 3.25 1.57 21.34
N ARG A 93 4.45 1.36 20.80
CA ARG A 93 5.69 1.18 21.58
C ARG A 93 6.88 1.85 20.90
N VAL A 94 7.81 2.30 21.74
CA VAL A 94 9.09 2.87 21.36
C VAL A 94 10.20 2.10 22.09
N GLU A 95 11.25 1.75 21.36
CA GLU A 95 12.49 1.17 21.88
C GLU A 95 13.67 2.01 21.38
N ASP A 96 14.75 2.10 22.18
CA ASP A 96 16.01 2.80 21.87
C ASP A 96 17.13 1.77 21.70
#